data_AF-A0A6J7KV44-F1
#
_entry.id   AF-A0A6J7KV44-F1
#
_cell.length_a   1.000
_cell.length_b   1.000
_cell.length_c   1.000
_cell.angle_alpha   90.00
_cell.angle_beta   90.00
_cell.angle_gamma   90.00
#
_symmetry.space_group_name_H-M   'P 1'
#
loop_
_entity.id
_entity.type
_entity.pdbx_description
1 polymer ?
#
loop_
_entity_poly.entity_id
_entity_poly.type
_entity_poly.pdbx_seq_one_letter_code
_entity_poly.pdbx_strand_id
1 'polypeptide(L)'
;MKYLSKIGMPAIHNHEIELTKYAIANMAAIDSLRVVGPLDTNMRGGAVSFTLGEIHPHDLGQFLDDAGIAVRTGHHCAWPLTRKMGVPATTRASFYLYNTLDDIDQLCTSILAAQKYFG
;
A
#
# COMPACT_ATOMS: atom_id res chain seq x y z
N MET A 1 -10.32 -21.48 -13.02
CA MET A 1 -8.88 -21.15 -12.92
C MET A 1 -8.13 -21.06 -14.26
N LYS A 2 -8.78 -20.98 -15.43
CA LYS A 2 -8.07 -20.99 -16.73
C LYS A 2 -7.18 -19.75 -16.97
N TYR A 3 -7.53 -18.60 -16.39
CA TYR A 3 -6.79 -17.35 -16.59
C TYR A 3 -5.45 -17.34 -15.86
N LEU A 4 -5.45 -17.56 -14.54
CA LEU A 4 -4.23 -17.59 -13.72
C LEU A 4 -3.27 -18.71 -14.14
N SER A 5 -3.81 -19.88 -14.52
CA SER A 5 -2.97 -20.99 -15.02
C SER A 5 -2.31 -20.68 -16.37
N LYS A 6 -2.92 -19.85 -17.23
CA LYS A 6 -2.32 -19.42 -18.51
C LYS A 6 -1.16 -18.45 -18.30
N ILE A 7 -1.26 -17.56 -17.31
CA ILE A 7 -0.19 -16.62 -16.95
C ILE A 7 0.92 -17.35 -16.20
N GLY A 8 0.55 -18.30 -15.34
CA GLY A 8 1.45 -19.07 -14.51
C GLY A 8 1.57 -18.45 -13.11
N MET A 9 1.26 -19.25 -12.08
CA MET A 9 1.38 -18.83 -10.68
C MET A 9 2.80 -18.36 -10.29
N PRO A 10 3.90 -18.98 -10.77
CA PRO A 10 5.24 -18.49 -10.47
C PRO A 10 5.52 -17.09 -11.05
N ALA A 11 5.03 -16.81 -12.26
CA ALA A 11 5.20 -15.50 -12.89
C ALA A 11 4.41 -14.42 -12.13
N ILE A 12 3.18 -14.73 -11.72
CA ILE A 12 2.35 -13.84 -10.90
C ILE A 12 3.05 -13.54 -9.56
N HIS A 13 3.58 -14.56 -8.90
CA HIS A 13 4.26 -14.40 -7.61
C HIS A 13 5.51 -13.53 -7.73
N ASN A 14 6.34 -13.74 -8.76
CA ASN A 14 7.52 -12.92 -9.00
C ASN A 14 7.15 -11.45 -9.28
N HIS A 15 6.13 -11.22 -10.11
CA HIS A 15 5.62 -9.86 -10.39
C HIS A 15 5.11 -9.18 -9.11
N GLU A 16 4.35 -9.89 -8.28
CA GLU A 16 3.85 -9.40 -7.00
C GLU A 16 5.00 -9.02 -6.04
N ILE A 17 6.07 -9.82 -5.99
CA ILE A 17 7.28 -9.50 -5.21
C ILE A 17 7.95 -8.23 -5.74
N GLU A 18 8.10 -8.09 -7.07
CA GLU A 18 8.71 -6.91 -7.69
C GLU A 18 7.94 -5.63 -7.40
N LEU A 19 6.61 -5.65 -7.59
CA LEU A 19 5.72 -4.53 -7.25
C LEU A 19 5.82 -4.18 -5.76
N THR A 20 5.76 -5.17 -4.88
CA THR A 20 5.81 -4.95 -3.43
C THR A 20 7.15 -4.36 -3.00
N LYS A 21 8.25 -4.87 -3.55
CA LYS A 21 9.60 -4.36 -3.28
C LYS A 21 9.73 -2.90 -3.72
N TYR A 22 9.23 -2.58 -4.91
CA TYR A 22 9.25 -1.23 -5.45
C TYR A 22 8.39 -0.27 -4.61
N ALA A 23 7.17 -0.68 -4.24
CA ALA A 23 6.29 0.12 -3.40
C ALA A 23 6.90 0.39 -2.02
N ILE A 24 7.45 -0.63 -1.33
CA ILE A 24 8.07 -0.42 -0.02
C ILE A 24 9.25 0.54 -0.12
N ALA A 25 10.12 0.37 -1.13
CA ALA A 25 11.30 1.21 -1.31
C ALA A 25 10.91 2.69 -1.51
N ASN A 26 9.96 2.97 -2.40
CA ASN A 26 9.52 4.34 -2.69
C ASN A 26 8.75 4.95 -1.51
N MET A 27 7.85 4.20 -0.89
CA MET A 27 7.08 4.70 0.25
C MET A 27 7.96 4.94 1.48
N ALA A 28 8.97 4.11 1.72
CA ALA A 28 9.91 4.30 2.83
C ALA A 28 10.80 5.55 2.66
N ALA A 29 10.91 6.10 1.45
CA ALA A 29 11.62 7.35 1.19
C ALA A 29 10.76 8.60 1.45
N ILE A 30 9.44 8.44 1.65
CA ILE A 30 8.52 9.55 1.93
C ILE A 30 8.63 9.91 3.41
N ASP A 31 8.97 11.17 3.69
CA ASP A 31 9.07 11.67 5.06
C ASP A 31 7.71 11.56 5.78
N SER A 32 7.72 11.28 7.08
CA SER A 32 6.51 11.01 7.88
C SER A 32 5.67 9.78 7.48
N LEU A 33 6.00 9.06 6.39
CA LEU A 33 5.33 7.80 6.05
C LEU A 33 5.93 6.65 6.86
N ARG A 34 5.06 5.87 7.51
CA ARG A 34 5.47 4.64 8.19
C ARG A 34 4.74 3.44 7.63
N VAL A 35 5.49 2.50 7.07
CA VAL A 35 4.98 1.18 6.69
C VAL A 35 4.72 0.37 7.97
N VAL A 36 3.52 -0.20 8.07
CA VAL A 36 3.08 -1.03 9.19
C VAL A 36 3.26 -2.50 8.80
N GLY A 37 4.44 -3.03 9.10
CA GLY A 37 4.86 -4.40 8.78
C GLY A 37 6.36 -4.48 8.47
N PRO A 38 6.87 -5.67 8.12
CA PRO A 38 8.26 -5.84 7.68
C PRO A 38 8.60 -4.96 6.47
N LEU A 39 9.86 -4.56 6.30
CA LEU A 39 10.29 -3.78 5.12
C LEU A 39 10.88 -4.66 4.01
N ASP A 40 11.08 -5.94 4.29
CA ASP A 40 11.47 -6.92 3.28
C ASP A 40 10.23 -7.59 2.65
N THR A 41 10.47 -8.26 1.53
CA THR A 41 9.45 -9.04 0.81
C THR A 41 9.49 -10.52 1.19
N ASN A 42 10.23 -10.91 2.23
CA ASN A 42 10.30 -12.31 2.64
C ASN A 42 8.99 -12.70 3.34
N MET A 43 8.39 -13.81 2.91
CA MET A 43 7.10 -14.28 3.47
C MET A 43 6.00 -13.21 3.47
N ARG A 44 5.98 -12.36 2.43
CA ARG A 44 5.06 -11.23 2.28
C ARG A 44 4.33 -11.31 0.94
N GLY A 45 3.05 -10.92 0.94
CA GLY A 45 2.26 -10.70 -0.28
C GLY A 45 2.18 -9.23 -0.69
N GLY A 46 1.41 -8.97 -1.74
CA GLY A 46 1.21 -7.70 -2.45
C GLY A 46 0.57 -6.56 -1.67
N ALA A 47 0.45 -6.68 -0.34
CA ALA A 47 -0.22 -5.69 0.49
C ALA A 47 0.79 -4.82 1.25
N VAL A 48 0.61 -3.50 1.17
CA VAL A 48 1.38 -2.51 1.91
C VAL A 48 0.43 -1.65 2.75
N SER A 49 0.46 -1.88 4.08
CA SER A 49 -0.27 -1.06 5.04
C SER A 49 0.65 0.02 5.58
N PHE A 50 0.15 1.24 5.74
CA PHE A 50 0.96 2.39 6.13
C PHE A 50 0.12 3.48 6.83
N THR A 51 0.83 4.39 7.50
CA THR A 51 0.30 5.63 8.10
C THR A 51 1.17 6.80 7.63
N LEU A 52 0.62 8.02 7.61
CA LEU A 52 1.32 9.21 7.12
C LEU A 52 1.21 10.33 8.16
N GLY A 53 2.25 10.50 8.99
CA GLY A 53 2.30 11.48 10.06
C GLY A 53 1.04 11.48 10.94
N GLU A 54 0.47 12.67 11.14
CA GLU A 54 -0.78 12.89 11.88
C GLU A 54 -2.04 12.81 10.99
N ILE A 55 -1.89 12.52 9.69
CA ILE A 55 -3.03 12.47 8.77
C ILE A 55 -3.85 11.21 9.08
N HIS A 56 -5.14 11.42 9.38
CA HIS A 56 -6.03 10.31 9.68
C HIS A 56 -6.18 9.42 8.43
N PRO A 57 -6.10 8.07 8.55
CA PRO A 57 -6.19 7.18 7.40
C PRO A 57 -7.43 7.39 6.52
N HIS A 58 -8.57 7.75 7.12
CA HIS A 58 -9.79 8.08 6.36
C HIS A 58 -9.63 9.30 5.45
N ASP A 59 -9.01 10.38 5.93
CA ASP A 59 -8.80 11.61 5.15
C ASP A 59 -7.82 11.37 4.00
N LEU A 60 -6.74 10.61 4.29
CA LEU A 60 -5.80 10.18 3.26
C LEU A 60 -6.49 9.32 2.20
N GLY A 61 -7.36 8.40 2.61
CA GLY A 61 -8.11 7.56 1.66
C GLY A 61 -9.04 8.37 0.76
N GLN A 62 -9.72 9.37 1.32
CA GLN A 62 -10.60 10.25 0.55
C GLN A 62 -9.81 11.10 -0.46
N PHE A 63 -8.68 11.67 -0.04
CA PHE A 63 -7.81 12.42 -0.95
C PHE A 63 -7.26 11.55 -2.09
N LEU A 64 -6.88 10.32 -1.79
CA LEU A 64 -6.41 9.37 -2.80
C LEU A 64 -7.54 8.96 -3.76
N ASP A 65 -8.77 8.79 -3.27
CA ASP A 65 -9.95 8.50 -4.11
C ASP A 65 -10.23 9.64 -5.09
N ASP A 66 -10.16 10.90 -4.64
CA ASP A 66 -10.30 12.09 -5.50
C ASP A 66 -9.19 12.17 -6.58
N ALA A 67 -8.00 11.62 -6.28
CA ALA A 67 -6.89 11.49 -7.23
C ALA A 67 -7.02 10.25 -8.16
N GLY A 68 -8.10 9.47 -8.05
CA GLY A 68 -8.35 8.27 -8.84
C GLY A 68 -7.65 7.00 -8.32
N ILE A 69 -7.11 7.02 -7.09
CA ILE A 69 -6.35 5.92 -6.50
C ILE A 69 -7.17 5.20 -5.44
N ALA A 70 -7.61 4.00 -5.79
CA ALA A 70 -8.39 3.16 -4.89
C ALA A 70 -7.52 2.46 -3.84
N VAL A 71 -7.63 2.91 -2.58
CA VAL A 71 -7.04 2.24 -1.40
C VAL A 71 -8.13 1.85 -0.40
N ARG A 72 -7.79 1.00 0.57
CA ARG A 72 -8.67 0.74 1.71
C ARG A 72 -8.10 1.37 2.97
N THR A 73 -8.97 1.94 3.79
CA THR A 73 -8.63 2.52 5.09
C THR A 73 -9.38 1.78 6.20
N GLY A 74 -8.85 1.84 7.43
CA GLY A 74 -9.49 1.26 8.61
C GLY A 74 -8.71 0.08 9.18
N HIS A 75 -9.43 -0.88 9.77
CA HIS A 75 -8.82 -2.02 10.46
C HIS A 75 -8.57 -3.25 9.58
N HIS A 76 -9.07 -3.25 8.34
CA HIS A 76 -8.97 -4.38 7.41
C HIS A 76 -9.46 -5.74 7.98
N CYS A 77 -10.51 -5.70 8.82
CA CYS A 77 -11.02 -6.84 9.57
C CYS A 77 -9.99 -7.48 10.54
N ALA A 78 -8.92 -6.77 10.88
CA ALA A 78 -7.81 -7.22 11.72
C ALA A 78 -7.61 -6.31 12.96
N TRP A 79 -8.70 -5.93 13.62
CA TRP A 79 -8.68 -5.00 14.76
C TRP A 79 -7.70 -5.37 15.90
N PRO A 80 -7.53 -6.65 16.29
CA PRO A 80 -6.51 -7.01 17.29
C PRO A 80 -5.07 -6.68 16.85
N LEU A 81 -4.78 -6.81 15.55
CA LEU A 81 -3.45 -6.55 15.00
C LEU A 81 -3.15 -5.05 15.00
N THR A 82 -4.10 -4.20 14.56
CA THR A 82 -3.89 -2.74 14.56
C THR A 82 -3.60 -2.22 15.97
N ARG A 83 -4.32 -2.74 16.98
CA ARG A 83 -4.04 -2.46 18.40
C ARG A 83 -2.64 -2.90 18.83
N LYS A 84 -2.22 -4.12 18.46
CA LYS A 84 -0.87 -4.63 18.77
C LYS A 84 0.23 -3.78 18.12
N MET A 85 -0.03 -3.24 16.93
CA MET A 85 0.88 -2.36 16.19
C MET A 85 0.83 -0.89 16.65
N GLY A 86 0.01 -0.58 17.66
CA GLY A 86 -0.10 0.76 18.24
C GLY A 86 -0.73 1.79 17.31
N VAL A 87 -1.52 1.37 16.32
CA VAL A 87 -2.18 2.27 15.36
C VAL A 87 -3.70 2.16 15.47
N PRO A 88 -4.44 3.28 15.40
CA PRO A 88 -5.89 3.23 15.39
C PRO A 88 -6.39 2.57 14.11
N ALA A 89 -5.85 2.95 12.95
CA ALA A 89 -6.18 2.41 11.64
C ALA A 89 -4.99 2.54 10.69
N THR A 90 -5.05 1.88 9.53
CA THR A 90 -4.04 2.03 8.47
C THR A 90 -4.71 2.31 7.13
N THR A 91 -3.96 2.93 6.22
CA THR A 91 -4.26 2.92 4.79
C THR A 91 -3.52 1.74 4.18
N ARG A 92 -4.17 0.99 3.28
CA ARG A 92 -3.57 -0.19 2.65
C ARG A 92 -3.74 -0.12 1.14
N ALA A 93 -2.60 -0.12 0.45
CA ALA A 93 -2.51 -0.43 -0.97
C ALA A 93 -2.30 -1.94 -1.13
N SER A 94 -2.98 -2.56 -2.09
CA SER A 94 -2.87 -3.99 -2.34
C SER A 94 -2.77 -4.23 -3.85
N PHE A 95 -1.65 -4.79 -4.26
CA PHE A 95 -1.28 -4.98 -5.66
C PHE A 95 -1.56 -6.40 -6.12
N TYR A 96 -1.78 -6.56 -7.41
CA TYR A 96 -1.96 -7.85 -8.04
C TYR A 96 -1.36 -7.90 -9.45
N LEU A 97 -1.57 -8.99 -10.18
CA LEU A 97 -0.94 -9.27 -11.48
C LEU A 97 -1.16 -8.19 -12.56
N TYR A 98 -2.21 -7.39 -12.43
CA TYR A 98 -2.57 -6.35 -13.39
C TYR A 98 -2.00 -4.97 -13.04
N ASN A 99 -1.42 -4.82 -11.85
CA ASN A 99 -0.81 -3.56 -11.46
C ASN A 99 0.57 -3.38 -12.07
N THR A 100 0.96 -2.12 -12.22
CA THR A 100 2.22 -1.71 -12.83
C THR A 100 3.06 -0.88 -11.86
N LEU A 101 4.31 -0.63 -12.22
CA LEU A 101 5.17 0.29 -11.46
C LEU A 101 4.64 1.73 -11.55
N ASP A 102 4.01 2.10 -12.67
CA ASP A 102 3.38 3.42 -12.86
C ASP A 102 2.23 3.65 -11.88
N ASP A 103 1.42 2.62 -11.58
CA ASP A 103 0.39 2.71 -10.53
C ASP A 103 1.00 3.05 -9.15
N ILE A 104 2.19 2.51 -8.87
CA ILE A 104 2.92 2.75 -7.62
C ILE A 104 3.50 4.18 -7.61
N ASP A 105 3.99 4.66 -8.75
CA ASP A 105 4.49 6.02 -8.90
C ASP A 105 3.38 7.06 -8.71
N GLN A 106 2.20 6.81 -9.29
CA GLN A 106 1.01 7.65 -9.10
C GLN A 106 0.55 7.62 -7.64
N LEU A 107 0.57 6.46 -6.99
CA LEU A 107 0.29 6.32 -5.56
C LEU A 107 1.26 7.18 -4.72
N CYS A 108 2.57 7.04 -4.93
CA CYS A 108 3.58 7.78 -4.16
C CYS A 108 3.47 9.29 -4.40
N THR A 109 3.26 9.70 -5.64
CA THR A 109 3.05 11.11 -6.01
C THR A 109 1.84 11.70 -5.30
N SER A 110 0.73 10.96 -5.24
CA SER A 110 -0.50 11.41 -4.60
C SER A 110 -0.41 11.41 -3.07
N ILE A 111 0.34 10.47 -2.49
CA ILE A 111 0.68 10.50 -1.06
C ILE A 111 1.48 11.76 -0.71
N LEU A 112 2.47 12.12 -1.52
CA LEU A 112 3.26 13.35 -1.34
C LEU A 112 2.39 14.61 -1.51
N ALA A 113 1.44 14.59 -2.45
CA ALA A 113 0.47 15.68 -2.61
C ALA A 113 -0.45 15.80 -1.39
N ALA A 114 -0.94 14.67 -0.84
CA ALA A 114 -1.73 14.65 0.39
C ALA A 114 -0.93 15.23 1.57
N GLN A 115 0.34 14.85 1.71
CA GLN A 115 1.22 15.39 2.74
C GLN A 115 1.32 16.92 2.68
N LYS A 116 1.45 17.50 1.47
CA LYS A 116 1.48 18.96 1.27
C LYS A 116 0.13 19.65 1.46
N TYR A 117 -0.96 18.91 1.34
CA TYR A 117 -2.32 19.45 1.49
C TYR A 117 -2.73 19.53 2.97
N PHE A 118 -2.31 18.56 3.79
CA PHE A 118 -2.65 18.48 5.21
C PHE A 118 -1.55 18.98 6.17
N GLY A 119 -0.31 19.14 5.69
CA GLY A 119 0.82 19.72 6.43
C GLY A 119 1.01 21.20 6.12
#